data_AF-A0A7C7K0J7-F1
#
_entry.id   AF-A0A7C7K0J7-F1
#
_cell.length_a   1.000
_cell.length_b   1.000
_cell.length_c   1.000
_cell.angle_alpha   90.00
_cell.angle_beta   90.00
_cell.angle_gamma   90.00
#
_symmetry.space_group_name_H-M   'P 1'
#
loop_
_entity.id
_entity.type
_entity.pdbx_description
1 polymer ?
#
loop_
_entity_poly.entity_id
_entity_poly.type
_entity_poly.pdbx_seq_one_letter_code
_entity_poly.pdbx_strand_id
1 'polypeptide(L)' 'MLCLTTTVSAKSIRIGTEGAYPPWNNLNSAGELEGAEIDFGNEACKRMAVDCEWVTQ' A
#
# COMPACT_ATOMS: atom_id res chain seq x y z
N MET A 1 -29.83 12.14 -24.91
CA MET A 1 -28.78 12.78 -24.10
C MET A 1 -28.13 11.68 -23.27
N LEU A 2 -27.15 10.98 -23.85
CA LEU A 2 -26.43 9.89 -23.20
C LEU A 2 -25.33 10.53 -22.35
N CYS A 3 -25.54 10.57 -21.04
CA CYS A 3 -24.57 11.14 -20.11
C CYS A 3 -23.41 10.15 -19.97
N LEU A 4 -22.26 10.46 -20.56
CA LEU A 4 -21.02 9.71 -20.31
C LEU A 4 -20.59 10.00 -18.87
N THR A 5 -20.89 9.10 -17.95
CA THR A 5 -20.25 9.05 -16.64
C THR A 5 -18.83 8.54 -16.83
N THR A 6 -17.84 9.42 -16.80
CA THR A 6 -16.44 9.02 -16.63
C THR A 6 -16.30 8.37 -15.26
N THR A 7 -16.17 7.05 -15.20
CA THR A 7 -15.73 6.36 -13.99
C THR A 7 -14.26 6.69 -13.79
N VAL A 8 -13.94 7.54 -12.81
CA VAL A 8 -12.55 7.67 -12.35
C VAL A 8 -12.25 6.36 -11.60
N SER A 9 -11.55 5.43 -12.25
CA SER A 9 -11.00 4.27 -11.56
C SER A 9 -9.71 4.76 -10.91
N ALA A 10 -9.78 5.11 -9.62
CA ALA A 10 -8.59 5.42 -8.85
C ALA A 10 -7.71 4.16 -8.87
N LYS A 11 -6.57 4.20 -9.55
CA LYS A 11 -5.61 3.10 -9.51
C LYS A 11 -4.99 3.07 -8.12
N SER A 12 -5.04 1.90 -7.46
CA SER A 12 -4.34 1.66 -6.20
C SER A 12 -2.84 1.95 -6.34
N ILE A 13 -2.25 2.60 -5.34
CA ILE A 13 -0.80 2.81 -5.27
C ILE A 13 -0.16 1.48 -4.84
N ARG A 14 0.75 0.98 -5.66
CA ARG A 14 1.52 -0.24 -5.34
C ARG A 14 2.85 0.15 -4.70
N ILE A 15 3.09 -0.29 -3.48
CA ILE A 15 4.27 0.04 -2.68
C ILE A 15 5.14 -1.20 -2.57
N GLY A 16 6.36 -1.13 -3.10
CA GLY A 16 7.34 -2.22 -3.06
C GLY A 16 8.21 -2.18 -1.81
N THR A 17 8.45 -3.33 -1.19
CA THR A 17 9.47 -3.52 -0.14
C THR A 17 10.06 -4.93 -0.21
N GLU A 18 11.24 -5.15 0.38
CA GLU A 18 11.90 -6.47 0.41
C GLU A 18 11.34 -7.39 1.51
N GLY A 19 10.85 -6.83 2.63
CA GLY A 19 10.35 -7.61 3.77
C GLY A 19 11.43 -8.36 4.55
N ALA A 20 12.69 -7.90 4.49
CA ALA A 20 13.87 -8.62 4.99
C ALA A 20 14.85 -7.74 5.80
N TYR A 21 14.45 -6.52 6.17
CA TYR A 21 15.31 -5.55 6.88
C TYR A 21 14.69 -4.97 8.16
N PRO A 22 14.63 -5.75 9.27
CA PRO A 22 14.14 -5.25 10.56
C PRO A 22 14.97 -4.08 11.11
N PRO A 23 14.37 -3.09 11.79
CA PRO A 23 12.94 -2.96 12.12
C PRO A 23 12.11 -2.21 11.05
N TRP A 24 12.67 -2.02 9.84
CA TRP A 24 12.09 -1.16 8.81
C TRP A 24 11.03 -1.88 7.99
N ASN A 25 11.36 -3.06 7.46
CA ASN A 25 10.44 -3.97 6.78
C ASN A 25 10.80 -5.41 7.15
N ASN A 26 9.82 -6.24 7.46
CA ASN A 26 10.01 -7.64 7.83
C ASN A 26 8.77 -8.46 7.46
N LEU A 27 8.90 -9.78 7.37
CA LEU A 27 7.78 -10.70 7.37
C LEU A 27 7.57 -11.29 8.77
N ASN A 28 6.36 -11.16 9.30
CA ASN A 28 5.98 -11.78 10.57
C ASN A 28 5.81 -13.31 10.41
N SER A 29 5.52 -14.03 11.50
CA SER A 29 5.34 -15.49 11.46
C SER A 29 4.15 -15.97 10.61
N ALA A 30 3.22 -15.08 10.25
CA ALA A 30 2.12 -15.35 9.34
C ALA A 30 2.48 -15.05 7.86
N GLY A 31 3.68 -14.52 7.59
CA GLY A 31 4.12 -14.13 6.25
C GLY A 31 3.56 -12.76 5.81
N GLU A 32 3.13 -11.92 6.75
CA GLU A 32 2.63 -10.57 6.46
C GLU A 32 3.73 -9.53 6.71
N LEU A 33 3.68 -8.44 5.95
CA LEU A 33 4.63 -7.34 6.10
C LEU A 33 4.38 -6.56 7.41
N GLU A 34 5.45 -6.30 8.15
CA GLU A 34 5.47 -5.44 9.34
C GLU A 34 6.72 -4.54 9.35
N GLY A 35 6.71 -3.49 10.18
CA GLY A 35 7.86 -2.61 10.38
C GLY A 35 7.55 -1.12 10.15
N ALA A 36 8.53 -0.28 10.44
CA ALA A 36 8.37 1.17 10.41
C ALA A 36 7.96 1.72 9.03
N GLU A 37 8.43 1.11 7.93
CA GLU A 37 8.05 1.50 6.57
C GLU A 37 6.59 1.15 6.28
N ILE A 38 6.11 0.02 6.82
CA ILE A 38 4.73 -0.45 6.66
C ILE A 38 3.78 0.49 7.39
N ASP A 39 4.11 0.85 8.63
CA ASP A 39 3.35 1.80 9.43
C ASP A 39 3.27 3.18 8.76
N PHE A 40 4.42 3.66 8.28
CA PHE A 40 4.50 4.95 7.57
C PHE A 40 3.68 4.94 6.29
N GLY A 41 3.82 3.91 5.45
CA GLY A 41 3.07 3.80 4.19
C GLY A 41 1.56 3.72 4.42
N ASN A 42 1.13 2.92 5.40
CA ASN A 42 -0.28 2.80 5.75
C ASN A 42 -0.88 4.14 6.22
N GLU A 43 -0.18 4.88 7.08
CA GLU A 43 -0.63 6.19 7.55
C GLU A 43 -0.60 7.24 6.42
N ALA A 44 0.40 7.20 5.54
CA ALA A 44 0.46 8.08 4.38
C ALA A 44 -0.74 7.85 3.43
N CYS A 45 -1.03 6.59 3.09
CA CYS A 45 -2.17 6.22 2.25
C CYS A 45 -3.50 6.65 2.88
N LYS A 46 -3.65 6.46 4.19
CA LYS A 46 -4.81 6.93 4.95
C LYS A 46 -4.99 8.44 4.89
N ARG A 47 -3.91 9.23 5.08
CA ARG A 47 -3.96 10.71 5.00
C ARG A 47 -4.29 11.21 3.60
N MET A 48 -3.83 10.48 2.59
CA MET A 48 -4.09 10.78 1.18
C MET A 48 -5.49 10.36 0.73
N ALA A 49 -6.22 9.56 1.53
CA ALA A 49 -7.48 8.94 1.16
C ALA A 49 -7.40 8.17 -0.17
N VAL A 50 -6.33 7.38 -0.32
CA VAL A 50 -6.09 6.53 -1.50
C VAL A 50 -5.94 5.07 -1.08
N ASP A 51 -6.32 4.17 -1.97
CA ASP A 51 -6.06 2.75 -1.82
C ASP A 51 -4.58 2.45 -2.09
N CYS A 52 -3.99 1.60 -1.24
CA CYS A 52 -2.61 1.14 -1.37
C CYS A 52 -2.52 -0.38 -1.26
N GLU A 53 -1.62 -0.96 -2.04
CA GLU A 53 -1.30 -2.39 -2.06
C GLU A 53 0.21 -2.56 -1.82
N TRP A 54 0.56 -3.41 -0.87
CA TRP A 54 1.96 -3.78 -0.65
C TRP A 54 2.36 -4.94 -1.57
N VAL A 55 3.55 -4.82 -2.15
CA VAL A 55 4.19 -5.86 -2.96
C VAL A 55 5.58 -6.16 -2.42
N THR A 56 5.85 -7.44 -2.19
CA THR A 56 7.19 -7.93 -1.85
C THR A 56 7.97 -8.23 -3.13
N GLN A 57 9.25 -7.82 -3.23
CA GLN A 57 10.16 -8.17 -4.32
C GLN A 57 11.37 -8.97 -3.84
#